data_AF-A0AAV4DF43-F1
#
_entry.id   AF-A0AAV4DF43-F1
#
_cell.length_a   1.000
_cell.length_b   1.000
_cell.length_c   1.000
_cell.angle_alpha   90.00
_cell.angle_beta   90.00
_cell.angle_gamma   90.00
#
_symmetry.space_group_name_H-M   'P 1'
#
loop_
_entity.id
_entity.type
_entity.pdbx_description
1 polymer ?
#
loop_
_entity_poly.entity_id
_entity_poly.type
_entity_poly.pdbx_seq_one_letter_code
_entity_poly.pdbx_strand_id
1 'polypeptide(L)'
;MGSCVFKAGYTLYADTCIGRCIHNRFIASFQKQFGENALHSKLTPFLFNELLILPIPVLVNNYAYLVADVSEHIFILVDVGDATVVKKMNLRPEAVLTTHKHWDHSGGNRLMRAAFPNLRVYGGALDHVPDSTDRVTDGQELR
;
A
#
# COMPACT_ATOMS: atom_id res chain seq x y z
N MET A 1 10.14 -16.44 20.20
CA MET A 1 10.98 -15.24 20.41
C MET A 1 11.98 -15.16 19.26
N GLY A 2 11.91 -14.15 18.39
CA GLY A 2 12.85 -14.01 17.27
C GLY A 2 14.26 -13.64 17.75
N SER A 3 15.30 -14.11 17.06
CA SER A 3 16.70 -13.85 17.43
C SER A 3 17.02 -12.35 17.44
N CYS A 4 18.01 -11.93 18.22
CA CYS A 4 18.45 -10.53 18.24
C CYS A 4 18.84 -10.01 16.84
N VAL A 5 19.39 -10.88 15.99
CA VAL A 5 19.72 -10.57 14.59
C VAL A 5 18.47 -10.27 13.78
N PHE A 6 17.41 -11.07 13.94
CA PHE A 6 16.13 -10.83 13.28
C PHE A 6 15.55 -9.48 13.71
N LYS A 7 15.53 -9.17 15.02
CA LYS A 7 15.02 -7.88 15.51
C LYS A 7 15.81 -6.69 14.96
N ALA A 8 17.14 -6.77 14.96
CA ALA A 8 17.99 -5.71 14.43
C ALA A 8 17.78 -5.51 12.91
N GLY A 9 17.78 -6.60 12.14
CA GLY A 9 17.52 -6.55 10.70
C GLY A 9 16.13 -6.04 10.36
N TYR A 10 15.13 -6.46 11.14
CA TYR A 10 13.75 -6.00 11.00
C TYR A 10 13.60 -4.50 11.28
N THR A 11 14.20 -3.99 12.36
CA THR A 11 14.20 -2.54 12.65
C THR A 11 14.93 -1.76 11.55
N LEU A 12 16.07 -2.25 11.05
CA LEU A 12 16.77 -1.62 9.93
C LEU A 12 15.88 -1.53 8.68
N TYR A 13 15.11 -2.58 8.39
CA TYR A 13 14.18 -2.59 7.26
C TYR A 13 12.95 -1.71 7.50
N ALA A 14 12.24 -1.86 8.62
CA ALA A 14 10.95 -1.18 8.81
C ALA A 14 11.08 0.29 9.25
N ASP A 15 12.13 0.65 9.99
CA ASP A 15 12.18 1.91 10.75
C ASP A 15 13.23 2.91 10.25
N THR A 16 13.99 2.59 9.21
CA THR A 16 15.06 3.47 8.72
C THR A 16 14.97 3.74 7.22
N CYS A 17 15.68 4.76 6.77
CA CYS A 17 15.82 5.07 5.34
C CYS A 17 16.51 3.94 4.56
N ILE A 18 17.29 3.07 5.22
CA ILE A 18 17.96 1.92 4.59
C ILE A 18 16.91 0.97 4.02
N GLY A 19 15.89 0.63 4.81
CA GLY A 19 14.80 -0.21 4.34
C GLY A 19 14.03 0.39 3.17
N ARG A 20 13.77 1.70 3.21
CA ARG A 20 13.20 2.42 2.07
C ARG A 20 14.06 2.31 0.81
N CYS A 21 15.37 2.47 0.94
CA CYS A 21 16.31 2.32 -0.17
C CYS A 21 16.33 0.89 -0.72
N ILE A 22 16.31 -0.12 0.16
CA ILE A 22 16.24 -1.54 -0.23
C ILE A 22 14.93 -1.79 -0.99
N HIS A 23 13.80 -1.33 -0.47
CA HIS A 23 12.48 -1.45 -1.11
C HIS A 23 12.44 -0.81 -2.50
N ASN A 24 12.92 0.43 -2.64
CA ASN A 24 12.97 1.12 -3.92
C ASN A 24 13.88 0.39 -4.92
N ARG A 25 15.00 -0.16 -4.45
CA ARG A 25 15.90 -0.96 -5.29
C ARG A 25 15.25 -2.28 -5.71
N PHE A 26 14.45 -2.89 -4.84
CA PHE A 26 13.67 -4.07 -5.15
C PHE A 26 12.61 -3.79 -6.21
N ILE A 27 11.84 -2.70 -6.08
CA ILE A 27 10.90 -2.23 -7.13
C ILE A 27 11.62 -2.04 -8.46
N ALA A 28 12.73 -1.30 -8.47
CA ALA A 28 13.50 -1.05 -9.69
C ALA A 28 14.05 -2.34 -10.33
N SER A 29 14.52 -3.29 -9.49
CA SER A 29 14.99 -4.60 -9.95
C SER A 29 13.84 -5.44 -10.53
N PHE A 30 12.68 -5.45 -9.88
CA PHE A 30 11.50 -6.15 -10.34
C PHE A 30 11.03 -5.60 -11.70
N GLN A 31 10.90 -4.28 -11.83
CA GLN A 31 10.55 -3.62 -13.08
C GLN A 31 11.55 -3.93 -14.20
N LYS A 32 12.85 -3.97 -13.89
CA LYS A 32 13.89 -4.34 -14.87
C LYS A 32 13.79 -5.81 -15.31
N GLN A 33 13.48 -6.72 -14.40
CA GLN A 33 13.48 -8.16 -14.67
C GLN A 33 12.19 -8.63 -15.35
N PHE A 34 11.03 -8.14 -14.90
CA PHE A 34 9.73 -8.64 -15.34
C PHE A 34 8.96 -7.63 -16.21
N GLY A 35 9.40 -6.37 -16.25
CA GLY A 35 8.73 -5.28 -16.94
C GLY A 35 7.72 -4.54 -16.08
N GLU A 36 7.38 -3.31 -16.46
CA GLU A 36 6.47 -2.44 -15.69
C GLU A 36 5.03 -2.93 -15.61
N ASN A 37 4.64 -3.89 -16.45
CA ASN A 37 3.30 -4.48 -16.50
C ASN A 37 3.28 -5.92 -15.97
N ALA A 38 4.35 -6.36 -15.34
CA ALA A 38 4.39 -7.69 -14.75
C ALA A 38 3.38 -7.81 -13.60
N LEU A 39 2.53 -8.82 -13.70
CA LEU A 39 1.59 -9.20 -12.66
C LEU A 39 1.86 -10.64 -12.25
N HIS A 40 1.98 -10.89 -10.95
CA HIS A 40 2.15 -12.26 -10.42
C HIS A 40 0.82 -13.03 -10.32
N SER A 41 -0.31 -12.34 -10.52
CA SER A 41 -1.63 -12.97 -10.61
C SER A 41 -2.60 -12.17 -11.50
N LYS A 42 -3.78 -12.73 -11.77
CA LYS A 42 -4.80 -12.10 -12.62
C LYS A 42 -5.61 -11.08 -11.81
N LEU A 43 -5.94 -9.96 -12.45
CA LEU A 43 -6.88 -8.97 -11.95
C LEU A 43 -8.30 -9.53 -12.06
N THR A 44 -8.81 -10.11 -10.97
CA THR A 44 -10.15 -10.70 -10.91
C THR A 44 -10.98 -9.94 -9.88
N PRO A 45 -11.80 -8.95 -10.30
CA PRO A 45 -12.69 -8.26 -9.39
C PRO A 45 -13.82 -9.17 -8.91
N PHE A 46 -14.32 -8.92 -7.71
CA PHE A 46 -15.52 -9.56 -7.16
C PHE A 46 -16.35 -8.57 -6.37
N LEU A 47 -17.62 -8.89 -6.14
CA LEU A 47 -18.53 -8.07 -5.34
C LEU A 47 -18.63 -8.60 -3.91
N PHE A 48 -18.63 -7.69 -2.94
CA PHE A 48 -18.90 -7.97 -1.54
C PHE A 48 -19.79 -6.87 -0.97
N ASN A 49 -21.01 -7.21 -0.57
CA ASN A 49 -22.01 -6.25 -0.07
C ASN A 49 -22.12 -5.01 -0.98
N GLU A 50 -22.30 -5.22 -2.28
CA GLU A 50 -22.43 -4.17 -3.32
C GLU A 50 -21.14 -3.37 -3.61
N LEU A 51 -20.10 -3.55 -2.81
CA LEU A 51 -18.77 -3.00 -3.08
C LEU A 51 -17.99 -3.86 -4.07
N LEU A 52 -17.33 -3.21 -5.02
CA LEU A 52 -16.37 -3.83 -5.92
C LEU A 52 -15.02 -3.96 -5.18
N ILE A 53 -14.54 -5.19 -5.06
CA ILE A 53 -13.22 -5.52 -4.54
C ILE A 53 -12.34 -5.98 -5.68
N LEU A 54 -11.25 -5.27 -5.93
CA LEU A 54 -10.25 -5.64 -6.92
C LEU A 54 -8.90 -5.87 -6.23
N PRO A 55 -8.44 -7.13 -6.12
CA PRO A 55 -7.06 -7.43 -5.74
C PRO A 55 -6.11 -6.96 -6.84
N ILE A 56 -5.09 -6.20 -6.45
CA ILE A 56 -4.09 -5.60 -7.35
C ILE A 56 -2.75 -6.25 -7.03
N PRO A 57 -2.20 -7.07 -7.94
CA PRO A 57 -0.88 -7.66 -7.75
C PRO A 57 0.16 -6.53 -7.67
N VAL A 58 0.92 -6.49 -6.57
CA VAL A 58 2.05 -5.58 -6.39
C VAL A 58 3.28 -6.37 -6.03
N LEU A 59 4.45 -5.85 -6.42
CA LEU A 59 5.74 -6.45 -6.12
C LEU A 59 5.80 -7.91 -6.62
N VAL A 60 6.37 -8.83 -5.85
CA VAL A 60 6.56 -10.23 -6.27
C VAL A 60 5.37 -11.12 -5.92
N ASN A 61 4.74 -10.90 -4.77
CA ASN A 61 3.68 -11.77 -4.26
C ASN A 61 2.67 -11.05 -3.34
N ASN A 62 2.76 -9.72 -3.20
CA ASN A 62 1.87 -8.93 -2.38
C ASN A 62 0.61 -8.51 -3.16
N TYR A 63 -0.43 -8.14 -2.43
CA TYR A 63 -1.63 -7.54 -2.99
C TYR A 63 -1.87 -6.19 -2.33
N ALA A 64 -2.09 -5.18 -3.16
CA ALA A 64 -2.92 -4.04 -2.78
C ALA A 64 -4.38 -4.38 -3.10
N TYR A 65 -5.32 -3.63 -2.55
CA TYR A 65 -6.74 -3.79 -2.88
C TYR A 65 -7.36 -2.47 -3.25
N LEU A 66 -8.21 -2.46 -4.26
CA LEU A 66 -9.19 -1.40 -4.49
C LEU A 66 -10.53 -1.87 -3.93
N VAL A 67 -11.09 -1.09 -3.03
CA VAL A 67 -12.45 -1.20 -2.53
C VAL A 67 -13.22 -0.02 -3.09
N ALA A 68 -14.23 -0.27 -3.90
CA ALA A 68 -14.96 0.78 -4.59
C ALA A 68 -16.46 0.64 -4.42
N ASP A 69 -17.10 1.73 -4.02
CA ASP A 69 -18.52 1.94 -4.32
C ASP A 69 -18.59 2.60 -5.70
N VAL A 70 -18.93 1.81 -6.71
CA VAL A 70 -18.97 2.28 -8.09
C VAL A 70 -20.13 3.24 -8.32
N SER A 71 -21.23 3.09 -7.56
CA SER A 71 -22.42 3.92 -7.70
C SER A 71 -22.21 5.33 -7.14
N GLU A 72 -21.51 5.41 -6.00
CA GLU A 72 -21.19 6.68 -5.33
C GLU A 72 -19.85 7.28 -5.78
N HIS A 73 -19.13 6.61 -6.70
CA HIS A 73 -17.79 7.00 -7.16
C HIS A 73 -16.73 7.12 -6.04
N ILE A 74 -16.86 6.29 -5.00
CA ILE A 74 -15.95 6.25 -3.87
C ILE A 74 -14.89 5.18 -4.11
N PHE A 75 -13.61 5.54 -4.01
CA PHE A 75 -12.49 4.62 -4.23
C PHE A 75 -11.52 4.65 -3.06
N ILE A 76 -11.33 3.51 -2.40
CA ILE A 76 -10.42 3.33 -1.28
C ILE A 76 -9.38 2.28 -1.65
N LEU A 77 -8.11 2.59 -1.37
CA LEU A 77 -7.01 1.66 -1.60
C LEU A 77 -6.53 1.07 -0.28
N VAL A 78 -6.05 -0.17 -0.33
CA VAL A 78 -5.44 -0.86 0.81
C VAL A 78 -4.02 -1.27 0.46
N ASP A 79 -3.06 -1.00 1.36
CA ASP A 79 -1.67 -1.45 1.29
C ASP A 79 -0.95 -1.19 -0.04
N VAL A 80 -0.86 0.08 -0.43
CA VAL A 80 -0.15 0.50 -1.64
C VAL A 80 1.36 0.51 -1.40
N GLY A 81 2.01 -0.64 -1.53
CA GLY A 81 3.48 -0.78 -1.46
C GLY A 81 4.24 -0.17 -2.64
N ASP A 82 3.61 -0.14 -3.82
CA ASP A 82 4.14 0.46 -5.05
C ASP A 82 3.04 1.33 -5.71
N ALA A 83 3.25 2.65 -5.72
CA ALA A 83 2.27 3.59 -6.28
C ALA A 83 2.16 3.52 -7.82
N THR A 84 3.11 2.88 -8.52
CA THR A 84 3.10 2.82 -9.99
C THR A 84 1.93 2.01 -10.53
N VAL A 85 1.47 0.98 -9.81
CA VAL A 85 0.31 0.18 -10.22
C VAL A 85 -0.99 0.97 -10.20
N VAL A 86 -1.12 1.91 -9.25
CA VAL A 86 -2.34 2.73 -9.08
C VAL A 86 -2.39 3.85 -10.10
N LYS A 87 -1.24 4.44 -10.46
CA LYS A 87 -1.17 5.51 -11.48
C LYS A 87 -1.78 5.11 -12.83
N LYS A 88 -1.82 3.81 -13.13
CA LYS A 88 -2.38 3.27 -14.38
C LYS A 88 -3.91 3.14 -14.35
N MET A 89 -4.55 3.23 -13.18
CA MET A 89 -5.97 2.89 -12.99
C MET A 89 -6.95 4.02 -13.30
N ASN A 90 -6.47 5.20 -13.72
CA ASN A 90 -7.28 6.39 -14.03
C ASN A 90 -8.41 6.66 -13.00
N LEU A 91 -8.09 6.47 -11.72
CA LEU A 91 -9.00 6.67 -10.60
C LEU A 91 -8.46 7.77 -9.68
N ARG A 92 -9.36 8.39 -8.92
CA ARG A 92 -9.04 9.37 -7.89
C ARG A 92 -9.45 8.80 -6.54
N PRO A 93 -8.50 8.23 -5.76
CA PRO A 93 -8.83 7.64 -4.48
C PRO A 93 -9.09 8.72 -3.44
N GLU A 94 -10.01 8.43 -2.53
CA GLU A 94 -10.32 9.29 -1.38
C GLU A 94 -9.39 9.00 -0.20
N ALA A 95 -9.05 7.73 -0.02
CA ALA A 95 -8.17 7.29 1.03
C ALA A 95 -7.29 6.09 0.65
N VAL A 96 -6.20 5.94 1.40
CA VAL A 96 -5.41 4.72 1.51
C VAL A 96 -5.51 4.23 2.96
N LEU A 97 -5.88 2.97 3.15
CA LEU A 97 -5.78 2.25 4.41
C LEU A 97 -4.49 1.44 4.39
N THR A 98 -3.55 1.77 5.29
CA THR A 98 -2.31 1.03 5.42
C THR A 98 -2.34 0.21 6.70
N THR A 99 -2.26 -1.11 6.57
CA THR A 99 -2.38 -2.05 7.67
C THR A 99 -1.22 -1.93 8.66
N HIS A 100 0.01 -1.80 8.17
CA HIS A 100 1.22 -1.68 8.97
C HIS A 100 2.38 -1.03 8.20
N LYS A 101 3.49 -0.75 8.89
CA LYS A 101 4.60 0.09 8.39
C LYS A 101 5.58 -0.55 7.40
N HIS A 102 5.47 -1.84 7.07
CA HIS A 102 6.45 -2.43 6.17
C HIS A 102 6.37 -1.80 4.77
N TRP A 103 7.53 -1.67 4.11
CA TRP A 103 7.61 -0.94 2.86
C TRP A 103 6.82 -1.60 1.71
N ASP A 104 6.64 -2.91 1.74
CA ASP A 104 5.78 -3.64 0.81
C ASP A 104 4.28 -3.34 0.98
N HIS A 105 3.88 -2.65 2.06
CA HIS A 105 2.52 -2.17 2.32
C HIS A 105 2.43 -0.63 2.29
N SER A 106 3.42 0.08 2.83
CA SER A 106 3.39 1.55 3.00
C SER A 106 4.26 2.31 2.00
N GLY A 107 5.05 1.62 1.17
CA GLY A 107 6.09 2.23 0.35
C GLY A 107 5.59 3.19 -0.72
N GLY A 108 4.34 3.04 -1.15
CA GLY A 108 3.68 3.94 -2.08
C GLY A 108 3.07 5.20 -1.45
N ASN A 109 2.90 5.26 -0.13
CA ASN A 109 2.14 6.32 0.56
C ASN A 109 2.62 7.73 0.19
N ARG A 110 3.94 7.96 0.21
CA ARG A 110 4.53 9.26 -0.18
C ARG A 110 4.17 9.65 -1.62
N LEU A 111 4.33 8.73 -2.56
CA LEU A 111 4.08 9.00 -3.98
C LEU A 111 2.58 9.19 -4.26
N MET A 112 1.73 8.45 -3.55
CA MET A 112 0.29 8.59 -3.59
C MET A 112 -0.13 9.98 -3.11
N ARG A 113 0.37 10.45 -1.96
CA ARG A 113 0.09 11.80 -1.46
C ARG A 113 0.61 12.91 -2.37
N ALA A 114 1.76 12.71 -3.00
CA ALA A 114 2.29 13.65 -3.98
C ALA A 114 1.41 13.73 -5.24
N ALA A 115 0.84 12.61 -5.68
CA ALA A 115 -0.06 12.55 -6.83
C ALA A 115 -1.48 13.07 -6.50
N PHE A 116 -1.93 12.90 -5.26
CA PHE A 116 -3.26 13.25 -4.79
C PHE A 116 -3.17 14.09 -3.51
N PRO A 117 -3.09 15.43 -3.61
CA PRO A 117 -2.80 16.29 -2.46
C PRO A 117 -3.80 16.20 -1.29
N ASN A 118 -5.06 15.85 -1.57
CA ASN A 118 -6.13 15.72 -0.57
C ASN A 118 -6.33 14.28 -0.08
N LEU A 119 -5.48 13.35 -0.49
CA LEU A 119 -5.60 11.93 -0.15
C LEU A 119 -5.34 11.73 1.35
N ARG A 120 -6.29 11.07 2.02
CA ARG A 120 -6.12 10.62 3.40
C ARG A 120 -5.36 9.30 3.41
N VAL A 121 -4.33 9.18 4.24
CA VAL A 121 -3.59 7.94 4.44
C VAL A 121 -3.73 7.56 5.91
N TYR A 122 -4.53 6.53 6.17
CA TYR A 122 -4.80 6.02 7.49
C TYR A 122 -3.79 4.92 7.85
N GLY A 123 -3.28 4.97 9.08
CA GLY A 123 -2.41 3.93 9.62
C GLY A 123 -2.56 3.80 11.13
N GLY A 124 -2.25 2.61 11.66
CA GLY A 124 -2.35 2.35 13.10
C GLY A 124 -1.53 3.33 13.94
N ALA A 125 -2.12 3.85 15.02
CA ALA A 125 -1.50 4.87 15.86
C ALA A 125 -0.17 4.42 16.50
N LEU A 126 -0.03 3.10 16.75
CA LEU A 126 1.16 2.48 17.33
C LEU A 126 2.16 1.98 16.28
N ASP A 127 1.75 1.88 15.01
CA ASP A 127 2.58 1.29 13.95
C ASP A 127 3.50 2.29 13.27
N HIS A 128 3.36 3.59 13.55
CA HIS A 128 4.20 4.63 12.93
C HIS A 128 4.27 4.53 11.39
N VAL A 129 3.13 4.25 10.75
CA VAL A 129 3.06 4.05 9.30
C VAL A 129 3.67 5.25 8.54
N PRO A 130 4.67 5.02 7.68
CA PRO A 130 5.33 6.06 6.90
C PRO A 130 4.34 6.88 6.06
N ASP A 131 4.53 8.20 6.12
CA ASP A 131 3.78 9.20 5.36
C ASP A 131 2.24 9.17 5.57
N SER A 132 1.74 8.50 6.63
CA SER A 132 0.33 8.56 7.06
C SER A 132 -0.09 9.99 7.45
N THR A 133 -1.33 10.36 7.16
CA THR A 133 -1.92 11.66 7.53
C THR A 133 -2.77 11.55 8.78
N ASP A 134 -3.38 10.39 9.00
CA ASP A 134 -4.36 10.17 10.05
C ASP A 134 -4.03 8.87 10.78
N ARG A 135 -3.85 8.99 12.10
CA ARG A 135 -3.59 7.84 12.97
C ARG A 135 -4.90 7.29 13.48
N VAL A 136 -5.09 5.98 13.36
CA VAL A 136 -6.31 5.30 13.81
C VAL A 136 -6.02 4.38 14.99
N THR A 137 -7.02 4.24 15.86
CA THR A 137 -6.96 3.38 17.06
C THR A 137 -7.95 2.23 16.97
N ASP A 138 -7.81 1.25 17.86
CA ASP A 138 -8.73 0.12 17.93
C ASP A 138 -10.18 0.58 18.16
N GLY A 139 -11.13 -0.04 17.47
CA GLY A 139 -12.55 0.32 17.50
C GLY A 139 -12.94 1.64 16.82
N GLN A 140 -11.99 2.36 16.23
CA GLN A 140 -12.29 3.61 15.52
C GLN A 140 -12.94 3.34 14.16
N GLU A 141 -14.13 3.90 13.95
CA GLU A 141 -14.79 3.93 12.64
C GLU A 141 -14.39 5.17 11.84
N LEU A 142 -14.20 4.99 10.53
CA LEU A 142 -13.96 6.07 9.58
C LEU A 142 -15.28 6.40 8.88
N ARG A 143 -15.59 7.70 8.76
CA ARG A 143 -16.80 8.23 8.12
C ARG A 143 -16.43 9.15 6.97
#